data_AF-A0AAE0TD33-F1
#
_entry.id   AF-A0AAE0TD33-F1
#
_cell.length_a   1.000
_cell.length_b   1.000
_cell.length_c   1.000
_cell.angle_alpha   90.00
_cell.angle_beta   90.00
_cell.angle_gamma   90.00
#
_symmetry.space_group_name_H-M   'P 1'
#
loop_
_entity.id
_entity.type
_entity.pdbx_description
1 polymer ?
#
loop_
_entity_poly.entity_id
_entity_poly.type
_entity_poly.pdbx_seq_one_letter_code
_entity_poly.pdbx_strand_id
1 'polypeptide(L)'
;MESLRQTFHYISLNTFEILAVVTETLTGHSENATADITFYYRSKKMQFSESLPNVFKPGLIYTGFIEVFKQDDTPLPYPSGNVTLHQFFYVKIKDNIKQKTINEVDEPVTINGFMSVPVWEPLEEIKMPPLILEIPVNGIVRFDINPFINVSQVSLKAEYKDLIADLLLEKFDSPSNTYVQVRLLTSTPKIMSKGAILTRGEFDMRSQTTRSFTLPMLHDYSPSARIVVHFVRTDGEIVADALNFDVDIFIENEVSILFNKKTAKPGEHISLKLKADPGSDVNVLAIDKAVLLLKSGNDITPKMVN
;
A
#
# COMPACT_ATOMS: atom_id res chain seq x y z
N MET A 1 -47.05 -8.07 6.94
CA MET A 1 -45.87 -8.92 7.18
C MET A 1 -45.29 -9.21 5.81
N GLU A 2 -44.14 -8.62 5.50
CA GLU A 2 -43.38 -8.91 4.28
C GLU A 2 -42.86 -10.34 4.34
N SER A 3 -42.97 -11.10 3.25
CA SER A 3 -42.38 -12.44 3.17
C SER A 3 -40.98 -12.34 2.57
N LEU A 4 -39.95 -12.60 3.38
CA LEU A 4 -38.57 -12.71 2.93
C LEU A 4 -38.27 -14.18 2.56
N ARG A 5 -37.83 -14.42 1.33
CA ARG A 5 -37.29 -15.71 0.90
C ARG A 5 -35.80 -15.54 0.59
N GLN A 6 -34.95 -16.25 1.33
CA GLN A 6 -33.49 -16.24 1.16
C GLN A 6 -33.04 -17.56 0.53
N THR A 7 -32.16 -17.49 -0.46
CA THR A 7 -31.51 -18.66 -1.08
C THR A 7 -30.00 -18.44 -1.09
N PHE A 8 -29.23 -19.48 -0.77
CA PHE A 8 -27.78 -19.41 -0.63
C PHE A 8 -27.10 -20.22 -1.73
N HIS A 9 -26.15 -19.61 -2.45
CA HIS A 9 -25.32 -20.28 -3.45
C HIS A 9 -23.84 -20.12 -3.11
N TYR A 10 -23.08 -21.21 -3.27
CA TYR A 10 -21.66 -21.26 -2.96
C TYR A 10 -20.84 -20.91 -4.20
N ILE A 11 -20.02 -19.86 -4.12
CA ILE A 11 -19.19 -19.41 -5.25
C ILE A 11 -17.74 -19.89 -5.08
N SER A 12 -17.20 -19.86 -3.85
CA SER A 12 -15.84 -20.32 -3.51
C SER A 12 -15.72 -20.67 -2.02
N LEU A 13 -14.54 -21.15 -1.58
CA LEU A 13 -14.31 -21.60 -0.20
C LEU A 13 -14.76 -20.62 0.89
N ASN A 14 -14.69 -19.32 0.61
CA ASN A 14 -14.89 -18.26 1.60
C ASN A 14 -15.95 -17.23 1.20
N THR A 15 -16.69 -17.42 0.11
CA THR A 15 -17.69 -16.45 -0.36
C THR A 15 -18.99 -17.15 -0.70
N PHE A 16 -20.08 -16.65 -0.15
CA PHE A 16 -21.43 -17.06 -0.56
C PHE A 16 -22.22 -15.87 -1.06
N GLU A 17 -23.10 -16.16 -2.02
CA GLU A 17 -24.07 -15.23 -2.54
C GLU A 17 -25.38 -15.39 -1.78
N ILE A 18 -25.90 -14.29 -1.25
CA ILE A 18 -27.27 -14.21 -0.74
C ILE A 18 -28.15 -13.64 -1.84
N LEU A 19 -29.14 -14.42 -2.26
CA LEU A 19 -30.27 -13.91 -3.03
C LEU A 19 -31.42 -13.58 -2.07
N ALA A 20 -31.77 -12.30 -1.97
CA ALA A 20 -32.96 -11.83 -1.28
C ALA A 20 -34.06 -11.51 -2.31
N VAL A 21 -35.25 -12.07 -2.10
CA VAL A 21 -36.45 -11.71 -2.87
C VAL A 21 -37.47 -11.11 -1.93
N VAL A 22 -37.87 -9.87 -2.20
CA VAL A 22 -38.85 -9.11 -1.41
C VAL A 22 -40.11 -8.93 -2.24
N THR A 23 -41.26 -9.28 -1.69
CA THR A 23 -42.56 -9.09 -2.36
C THR A 23 -43.44 -8.15 -1.55
N GLU A 24 -43.87 -7.06 -2.17
CA GLU A 24 -44.77 -6.10 -1.57
C GLU A 24 -46.20 -6.67 -1.52
N THR A 25 -46.81 -6.70 -0.33
CA THR A 25 -48.12 -7.32 -0.14
C THR A 25 -49.29 -6.56 -0.77
N LEU A 26 -49.14 -5.25 -1.02
CA LEU A 26 -50.22 -4.41 -1.54
C LEU A 26 -50.29 -4.41 -3.08
N THR A 27 -49.13 -4.40 -3.75
CA THR A 27 -49.04 -4.34 -5.21
C THR A 27 -48.76 -5.70 -5.84
N GLY A 28 -48.24 -6.66 -5.06
CA GLY A 28 -47.79 -7.96 -5.55
C GLY A 28 -46.48 -7.91 -6.35
N HIS A 29 -45.83 -6.74 -6.42
CA HIS A 29 -44.52 -6.62 -7.07
C HIS A 29 -43.43 -7.28 -6.22
N SER A 30 -42.53 -8.02 -6.88
CA SER A 30 -41.38 -8.66 -6.26
C SER A 30 -40.09 -8.14 -6.88
N GLU A 31 -39.14 -7.79 -6.03
CA GLU A 31 -37.78 -7.39 -6.43
C GLU A 31 -36.76 -8.37 -5.84
N ASN A 32 -35.66 -8.57 -6.56
CA ASN A 32 -34.56 -9.39 -6.09
C ASN A 32 -33.26 -8.60 -5.99
N ALA A 33 -32.44 -8.93 -5.00
CA ALA A 33 -31.11 -8.38 -4.82
C ALA A 33 -30.16 -9.51 -4.43
N THR A 34 -28.99 -9.52 -5.07
CA THR A 34 -27.89 -10.40 -4.72
C THR A 34 -26.77 -9.63 -4.03
N ALA A 35 -26.18 -10.25 -3.02
CA ALA A 35 -25.01 -9.71 -2.33
C ALA A 35 -24.03 -10.84 -2.03
N ASP A 36 -22.76 -10.61 -2.37
CA ASP A 36 -21.66 -11.50 -2.02
C ASP A 36 -21.15 -11.16 -0.62
N ILE A 37 -21.03 -12.18 0.23
CA ILE A 37 -20.44 -12.05 1.55
C ILE A 37 -19.20 -12.92 1.62
N THR A 38 -18.06 -12.27 1.89
CA THR A 38 -16.78 -12.95 2.10
C THR A 38 -16.49 -13.13 3.58
N PHE A 39 -16.19 -14.36 3.97
CA PHE A 39 -15.85 -14.73 5.34
C PHE A 39 -14.34 -14.80 5.48
N TYR A 40 -13.86 -14.19 6.55
CA TYR A 40 -12.47 -14.25 6.92
C TYR A 40 -12.34 -15.00 8.23
N TYR A 41 -11.44 -15.98 8.27
CA TYR A 41 -11.11 -16.71 9.50
C TYR A 41 -10.55 -15.79 10.59
N ARG A 42 -10.07 -14.60 10.20
CA ARG A 42 -9.50 -13.58 11.09
C ARG A 42 -10.23 -12.26 10.89
N SER A 43 -10.55 -11.58 11.99
CA SER A 43 -11.23 -10.26 11.95
C SER A 43 -10.33 -9.10 11.52
N LYS A 44 -9.01 -9.36 11.43
CA LYS A 44 -7.97 -8.36 11.16
C LYS A 44 -7.00 -8.89 10.12
N LYS A 45 -6.35 -7.97 9.43
CA LYS A 45 -5.25 -8.22 8.50
C LYS A 45 -4.04 -7.38 8.86
N MET A 46 -2.86 -7.94 8.59
CA MET A 46 -1.58 -7.28 8.79
C MET A 46 -0.66 -7.65 7.63
N GLN A 47 0.00 -6.64 7.05
CA GLN A 47 0.97 -6.85 6.00
C GLN A 47 2.02 -5.74 6.03
N PHE A 48 3.19 -6.02 5.47
CA PHE A 48 4.09 -4.95 5.06
C PHE A 48 3.46 -4.22 3.87
N SER A 49 3.58 -2.89 3.82
CA SER A 49 2.98 -2.11 2.74
C SER A 49 3.51 -2.59 1.39
N GLU A 50 2.60 -2.81 0.42
CA GLU A 50 2.93 -3.35 -0.91
C GLU A 50 3.87 -2.45 -1.72
N SER A 51 3.95 -1.20 -1.32
CA SER A 51 4.80 -0.18 -1.92
C SER A 51 6.28 -0.26 -1.51
N LEU A 52 6.62 -1.10 -0.53
CA LEU A 52 7.98 -1.22 -0.04
C LEU A 52 8.89 -1.91 -1.06
N PRO A 53 10.10 -1.40 -1.29
CA PRO A 53 11.07 -2.10 -2.11
C PRO A 53 11.52 -3.39 -1.42
N ASN A 54 11.63 -4.48 -2.17
CA ASN A 54 12.20 -5.75 -1.71
C ASN A 54 13.74 -5.73 -1.64
N VAL A 55 14.35 -4.55 -1.68
CA VAL A 55 15.80 -4.35 -1.68
C VAL A 55 16.20 -3.29 -0.65
N PHE A 56 17.36 -3.47 -0.03
CA PHE A 56 17.95 -2.49 0.87
C PHE A 56 19.31 -2.01 0.37
N LYS A 57 19.66 -0.77 0.70
CA LYS A 57 20.98 -0.20 0.41
C LYS A 57 21.87 -0.38 1.65
N PRO A 58 22.96 -1.15 1.58
CA PRO A 58 23.79 -1.44 2.74
C PRO A 58 24.34 -0.17 3.40
N GLY A 59 24.29 -0.12 4.73
CA GLY A 59 24.74 1.03 5.52
C GLY A 59 23.80 2.25 5.49
N LEU A 60 22.68 2.17 4.78
CA LEU A 60 21.61 3.16 4.82
C LEU A 60 20.41 2.62 5.58
N ILE A 61 19.71 3.50 6.29
CA ILE A 61 18.53 3.11 7.06
C ILE A 61 17.40 2.74 6.08
N TYR A 62 16.86 1.55 6.24
CA TYR A 62 15.66 1.11 5.55
C TYR A 62 14.44 1.51 6.39
N THR A 63 13.55 2.33 5.81
CA THR A 63 12.25 2.66 6.41
C THR A 63 11.18 1.82 5.77
N GLY A 64 10.38 1.17 6.61
CA GLY A 64 9.20 0.46 6.15
C GLY A 64 7.94 0.82 6.94
N PHE A 65 6.82 0.30 6.44
CA PHE A 65 5.50 0.49 7.00
C PHE A 65 4.80 -0.86 7.13
N ILE A 66 4.19 -1.11 8.29
CA ILE A 66 3.34 -2.27 8.55
C ILE A 66 1.91 -1.75 8.68
N GLU A 67 1.03 -2.27 7.84
CA GLU A 67 -0.38 -1.92 7.78
C GLU A 67 -1.17 -2.89 8.64
N VAL A 68 -1.87 -2.39 9.66
CA VAL A 68 -2.69 -3.20 10.58
C VAL A 68 -4.12 -2.67 10.58
N PHE A 69 -5.01 -3.42 9.93
CA PHE A 69 -6.40 -3.00 9.70
C PHE A 69 -7.39 -4.12 10.01
N LYS A 70 -8.68 -3.78 10.04
CA LYS A 70 -9.73 -4.79 9.89
C LYS A 70 -9.76 -5.31 8.44
N GLN A 71 -10.50 -6.39 8.21
CA GLN A 71 -10.62 -6.95 6.85
C GLN A 71 -11.22 -5.96 5.83
N ASP A 72 -12.08 -5.05 6.31
CA ASP A 72 -12.74 -3.98 5.54
C ASP A 72 -11.89 -2.70 5.35
N ASP A 73 -10.58 -2.78 5.60
CA ASP A 73 -9.64 -1.64 5.51
C ASP A 73 -9.90 -0.50 6.50
N THR A 74 -10.82 -0.68 7.47
CA THR A 74 -11.03 0.33 8.50
C THR A 74 -9.96 0.25 9.60
N PRO A 75 -9.53 1.41 10.15
CA PRO A 75 -8.59 1.43 11.26
C PRO A 75 -9.08 0.65 12.48
N LEU A 76 -8.14 0.11 13.24
CA LEU A 76 -8.45 -0.55 14.50
C LEU A 76 -8.82 0.48 15.59
N PRO A 77 -9.64 0.10 16.59
CA PRO A 77 -9.91 0.96 17.74
C PRO A 77 -8.62 1.35 18.48
N TYR A 78 -8.47 2.63 18.82
CA TYR A 78 -7.30 3.11 19.55
C TYR A 78 -7.56 3.09 21.08
N PRO A 79 -6.62 2.61 21.91
CA PRO A 79 -5.32 2.02 21.57
C PRO A 79 -5.42 0.56 21.11
N SER A 80 -4.59 0.19 20.13
CA SER A 80 -4.61 -1.16 19.51
C SER A 80 -3.51 -2.10 20.01
N GLY A 81 -2.61 -1.62 20.86
CA GLY A 81 -1.43 -2.34 21.33
C GLY A 81 -0.23 -2.15 20.39
N ASN A 82 0.71 -3.08 20.45
CA ASN A 82 2.00 -2.96 19.78
C ASN A 82 2.24 -4.12 18.80
N VAL A 83 2.92 -3.82 17.69
CA VAL A 83 3.51 -4.81 16.77
C VAL A 83 4.92 -5.11 17.23
N THR A 84 5.29 -6.40 17.24
CA THR A 84 6.68 -6.83 17.49
C THR A 84 7.33 -7.15 16.15
N LEU A 85 8.41 -6.44 15.82
CA LEU A 85 9.19 -6.66 14.60
C LEU A 85 10.49 -7.39 14.93
N HIS A 86 10.60 -8.64 14.48
CA HIS A 86 11.81 -9.43 14.52
C HIS A 86 12.65 -9.16 13.26
N GLN A 87 13.98 -9.06 13.43
CA GLN A 87 14.90 -8.76 12.35
C GLN A 87 16.03 -9.78 12.36
N PHE A 88 16.25 -10.42 11.22
CA PHE A 88 17.27 -11.44 11.01
C PHE A 88 18.14 -11.01 9.82
N PHE A 89 19.43 -10.79 10.07
CA PHE A 89 20.37 -10.34 9.06
C PHE A 89 21.26 -11.49 8.63
N TYR A 90 21.37 -11.74 7.34
CA TYR A 90 22.16 -12.83 6.79
C TYR A 90 23.43 -12.29 6.15
N VAL A 91 24.58 -12.78 6.61
CA VAL A 91 25.90 -12.43 6.07
C VAL A 91 26.50 -13.62 5.34
N LYS A 92 27.17 -13.38 4.22
CA LYS A 92 27.95 -14.43 3.53
C LYS A 92 29.16 -14.81 4.38
N ILE A 93 29.34 -16.11 4.61
CA ILE A 93 30.53 -16.63 5.29
C ILE A 93 31.71 -16.45 4.33
N LYS A 94 32.74 -15.70 4.74
CA LYS A 94 34.00 -15.65 4.00
C LYS A 94 34.73 -16.98 4.23
N ASP A 95 35.02 -17.71 3.16
CA ASP A 95 35.78 -18.96 3.15
C ASP A 95 37.17 -18.79 3.82
N ASN A 96 37.24 -18.88 5.14
CA ASN A 96 38.48 -19.08 5.89
C ASN A 96 38.42 -20.32 6.79
N ILE A 97 37.31 -21.06 6.75
CA ILE A 97 37.23 -22.39 7.35
C ILE A 97 37.45 -23.36 6.19
N LYS A 98 38.64 -23.97 6.13
CA LYS A 98 38.90 -25.15 5.30
C LYS A 98 37.67 -26.05 5.34
N GLN A 99 37.02 -26.26 4.19
CA GLN A 99 35.87 -27.15 4.00
C GLN A 99 35.93 -28.29 5.01
N LYS A 100 35.21 -28.16 6.13
CA LYS A 100 35.09 -29.23 7.10
C LYS A 100 34.03 -30.16 6.53
N THR A 101 34.47 -30.95 5.56
CA THR A 101 33.86 -32.18 5.06
C THR A 101 32.39 -32.04 4.62
N ILE A 102 32.20 -31.71 3.35
CA ILE A 102 30.94 -32.04 2.64
C ILE A 102 30.96 -33.55 2.40
N ASN A 103 30.38 -34.31 3.32
CA ASN A 103 30.01 -35.72 3.09
C ASN A 103 28.49 -35.80 2.94
N GLU A 104 27.97 -35.22 1.87
CA GLU A 104 26.67 -35.53 1.24
C GLU A 104 26.49 -34.52 0.11
N VAL A 105 26.78 -34.94 -1.13
CA VAL A 105 26.44 -34.15 -2.33
C VAL A 105 25.19 -34.81 -2.89
N ASP A 106 24.07 -34.09 -2.86
CA ASP A 106 22.86 -34.49 -3.60
C ASP A 106 23.20 -34.70 -5.07
N GLU A 107 22.57 -35.70 -5.70
CA GLU A 107 22.90 -36.11 -7.07
C GLU A 107 22.82 -34.91 -8.06
N PRO A 108 23.78 -34.78 -8.98
CA PRO A 108 23.80 -33.68 -9.94
C PRO A 108 22.55 -33.70 -10.82
N VAL A 109 21.83 -32.58 -10.86
CA VAL A 109 20.65 -32.42 -11.74
C VAL A 109 21.12 -31.93 -13.10
N THR A 110 20.76 -32.66 -14.16
CA THR A 110 21.06 -32.24 -15.54
C THR A 110 19.88 -31.43 -16.08
N ILE A 111 20.10 -30.14 -16.36
CA ILE A 111 19.12 -29.28 -17.05
C ILE A 111 19.70 -28.98 -18.44
N ASN A 112 19.01 -29.41 -19.49
CA ASN A 112 19.39 -29.17 -20.90
C ASN A 112 20.83 -29.60 -21.25
N GLY A 113 21.30 -30.72 -20.71
CA GLY A 113 22.66 -31.23 -20.95
C GLY A 113 23.77 -30.50 -20.18
N PHE A 114 23.42 -29.52 -19.36
CA PHE A 114 24.34 -28.88 -18.42
C PHE A 114 24.15 -29.47 -17.02
N MET A 115 25.24 -30.00 -16.47
CA MET A 115 25.28 -30.48 -15.08
C MET A 115 25.22 -29.26 -14.16
N SER A 116 24.12 -29.12 -13.41
CA SER A 116 23.93 -28.05 -12.44
C SER A 116 24.12 -28.64 -11.05
N VAL A 117 25.20 -28.27 -10.37
CA VAL A 117 25.36 -28.54 -8.93
C VAL A 117 24.74 -27.35 -8.20
N PRO A 118 23.67 -27.51 -7.40
CA PRO A 118 23.17 -26.43 -6.57
C PRO A 118 24.25 -26.08 -5.54
N VAL A 119 24.92 -24.95 -5.75
CA VAL A 119 25.86 -24.40 -4.77
C VAL A 119 25.03 -23.65 -3.74
N TRP A 120 24.75 -24.30 -2.61
CA TRP A 120 24.22 -23.60 -1.44
C TRP A 120 25.34 -22.77 -0.82
N GLU A 121 25.30 -21.44 -0.99
CA GLU A 121 26.20 -20.56 -0.25
C GLU A 121 25.74 -20.50 1.21
N PRO A 122 26.58 -20.89 2.20
CA PRO A 122 26.17 -20.84 3.59
C PRO A 122 26.09 -19.38 4.07
N LEU A 123 24.95 -19.02 4.64
CA LEU A 123 24.69 -17.73 5.26
C LEU A 123 24.74 -17.86 6.78
N GLU A 124 25.40 -16.93 7.46
CA GLU A 124 25.35 -16.80 8.91
C GLU A 124 24.22 -15.84 9.30
N GLU A 125 23.34 -16.28 10.19
CA GLU A 125 22.20 -15.49 10.69
C GLU A 125 22.60 -14.69 11.94
N ILE A 126 22.35 -13.38 11.88
CA ILE A 126 22.50 -12.44 12.99
C ILE A 126 21.10 -11.99 13.41
N LYS A 127 20.66 -12.46 14.59
CA LYS A 127 19.37 -12.07 15.16
C LYS A 127 19.49 -10.76 15.93
N MET A 128 18.73 -9.76 15.52
CA MET A 128 18.67 -8.46 16.22
C MET A 128 17.63 -8.47 17.34
N PRO A 129 17.74 -7.57 18.33
CA PRO A 129 16.66 -7.34 19.30
C PRO A 129 15.34 -6.97 18.59
N PRO A 130 14.20 -7.51 19.03
CA PRO A 130 12.92 -7.16 18.45
C PRO A 130 12.56 -5.70 18.74
N LEU A 131 11.96 -5.03 17.77
CA LEU A 131 11.41 -3.68 17.95
C LEU A 131 9.95 -3.79 18.36
N ILE A 132 9.55 -3.07 19.41
CA ILE A 132 8.16 -3.01 19.87
C ILE A 132 7.61 -1.64 19.45
N LEU A 133 6.63 -1.65 18.57
CA LEU A 133 6.13 -0.46 17.90
C LEU A 133 4.64 -0.27 18.19
N GLU A 134 4.25 0.88 18.72
CA GLU A 134 2.84 1.19 18.98
C GLU A 134 2.05 1.32 17.67
N ILE A 135 0.82 0.83 17.64
CA ILE A 135 -0.08 1.00 16.50
C ILE A 135 -0.75 2.38 16.57
N PRO A 136 -0.42 3.31 15.65
CA PRO A 136 -1.05 4.62 15.60
C PRO A 136 -2.51 4.54 15.13
N VAL A 137 -3.25 5.64 15.32
CA VAL A 137 -4.69 5.74 15.01
C VAL A 137 -5.03 5.45 13.54
N ASN A 138 -4.09 5.71 12.63
CA ASN A 138 -4.23 5.44 11.20
C ASN A 138 -3.92 3.98 10.82
N GLY A 139 -3.50 3.13 11.75
CA GLY A 139 -3.18 1.72 11.51
C GLY A 139 -1.85 1.46 10.79
N ILE A 140 -1.04 2.48 10.52
CA ILE A 140 0.22 2.36 9.76
C ILE A 140 1.41 2.53 10.70
N VAL A 141 2.09 1.42 11.01
CA VAL A 141 3.24 1.38 11.90
C VAL A 141 4.52 1.62 11.10
N ARG A 142 5.19 2.75 11.35
CA ARG A 142 6.50 3.05 10.75
C ARG A 142 7.61 2.35 11.54
N PHE A 143 8.57 1.76 10.83
CA PHE A 143 9.79 1.22 11.42
C PHE A 143 11.03 1.64 10.63
N ASP A 144 12.17 1.68 11.33
CA ASP A 144 13.49 1.95 10.75
C ASP A 144 14.44 0.82 11.17
N ILE A 145 15.11 0.21 10.20
CA ILE A 145 16.19 -0.77 10.45
C ILE A 145 17.47 -0.28 9.77
N ASN A 146 18.63 -0.71 10.28
CA ASN A 146 19.92 -0.32 9.72
C ASN A 146 20.73 -1.56 9.31
N PRO A 147 20.56 -2.06 8.07
CA PRO A 147 21.31 -3.20 7.57
C PRO A 147 22.80 -2.86 7.46
N PHE A 148 23.67 -3.69 8.04
CA PHE A 148 25.12 -3.48 7.96
C PHE A 148 25.65 -3.66 6.53
N ILE A 149 26.83 -3.11 6.26
CA ILE A 149 27.45 -3.10 4.92
C ILE A 149 27.71 -4.51 4.37
N ASN A 150 27.98 -5.48 5.25
CA ASN A 150 28.30 -6.87 4.92
C ASN A 150 27.08 -7.81 4.90
N VAL A 151 25.88 -7.30 5.16
CA VAL A 151 24.64 -8.07 5.07
C VAL A 151 24.28 -8.29 3.61
N SER A 152 23.85 -9.52 3.29
CA SER A 152 23.42 -9.92 1.94
C SER A 152 21.90 -9.99 1.84
N GLN A 153 21.23 -10.43 2.91
CA GLN A 153 19.76 -10.47 2.98
C GLN A 153 19.28 -10.07 4.39
N VAL A 154 18.09 -9.50 4.46
CA VAL A 154 17.40 -9.22 5.72
C VAL A 154 16.02 -9.87 5.68
N SER A 155 15.70 -10.70 6.67
CA SER A 155 14.33 -11.19 6.88
C SER A 155 13.70 -10.43 8.04
N LEU A 156 12.53 -9.87 7.78
CA LEU A 156 11.71 -9.16 8.75
C LEU A 156 10.46 -9.95 9.00
N LYS A 157 10.15 -10.18 10.27
CA LYS A 157 8.92 -10.84 10.69
C LYS A 157 8.17 -9.95 11.68
N ALA A 158 7.01 -9.47 11.27
CA ALA A 158 6.11 -8.71 12.10
C ALA A 158 5.08 -9.64 12.76
N GLU A 159 4.86 -9.48 14.06
CA GLU A 159 3.89 -10.24 14.83
C GLU A 159 2.94 -9.29 15.57
N TYR A 160 1.63 -9.55 15.43
CA TYR A 160 0.59 -8.88 16.18
C TYR A 160 -0.50 -9.88 16.57
N LYS A 161 -0.51 -10.27 17.85
CA LYS A 161 -1.38 -11.32 18.38
C LYS A 161 -1.20 -12.62 17.59
N ASP A 162 -2.19 -13.03 16.82
CA ASP A 162 -2.21 -14.22 15.99
C ASP A 162 -1.74 -13.95 14.55
N LEU A 163 -1.55 -12.68 14.16
CA LEU A 163 -1.13 -12.29 12.82
C LEU A 163 0.39 -12.30 12.70
N ILE A 164 0.86 -12.79 11.55
CA ILE A 164 2.27 -12.83 11.16
C ILE A 164 2.37 -12.30 9.73
N ALA A 165 3.34 -11.43 9.49
CA ALA A 165 3.72 -11.00 8.15
C ALA A 165 5.24 -11.07 8.02
N ASP A 166 5.71 -11.51 6.85
CA ASP A 166 7.13 -11.67 6.56
C ASP A 166 7.52 -10.78 5.37
N LEU A 167 8.73 -10.22 5.40
CA LEU A 167 9.32 -9.45 4.31
C LEU A 167 10.80 -9.81 4.18
N LEU A 168 11.17 -10.27 2.99
CA LEU A 168 12.56 -10.55 2.63
C LEU A 168 13.11 -9.38 1.82
N LEU A 169 14.25 -8.84 2.27
CA LEU A 169 14.98 -7.78 1.58
C LEU A 169 16.32 -8.31 1.09
N GLU A 170 16.63 -8.06 -0.18
CA GLU A 170 17.93 -8.37 -0.77
C GLU A 170 18.83 -7.14 -0.80
N LYS A 171 20.14 -7.34 -0.76
CA LYS A 171 21.10 -6.25 -0.93
C LYS A 171 20.98 -5.67 -2.34
N PHE A 172 20.83 -4.34 -2.43
CA PHE A 172 20.90 -3.61 -3.70
C PHE A 172 22.31 -3.68 -4.26
N ASP A 173 22.42 -4.15 -5.50
CA ASP A 173 23.70 -4.25 -6.19
C ASP A 173 24.07 -2.91 -6.84
N SER A 174 25.30 -2.46 -6.59
CA SER A 174 25.88 -1.27 -7.22
C SER A 174 27.33 -1.61 -7.60
N PRO A 175 27.71 -1.41 -8.87
CA PRO A 175 29.08 -1.65 -9.34
C PRO A 175 30.15 -0.97 -8.49
N SER A 176 29.88 0.25 -8.00
CA SER A 176 30.82 0.99 -7.14
C SER A 176 30.53 0.89 -5.65
N ASN A 177 29.53 0.11 -5.22
CA ASN A 177 29.00 0.12 -3.85
C ASN A 177 28.62 1.55 -3.38
N THR A 178 28.11 2.36 -4.29
CA THR A 178 27.67 3.73 -4.00
C THR A 178 26.17 3.83 -4.09
N TYR A 179 25.57 4.45 -3.08
CA TYR A 179 24.13 4.50 -2.93
C TYR A 179 23.68 5.92 -2.62
N VAL A 180 22.55 6.32 -3.21
CA VAL A 180 21.77 7.50 -2.79
C VAL A 180 20.44 7.02 -2.26
N GLN A 181 19.86 7.70 -1.27
CA GLN A 181 18.54 7.36 -0.77
C GLN A 181 17.71 8.61 -0.51
N VAL A 182 16.46 8.60 -1.00
CA VAL A 182 15.46 9.62 -0.68
C VAL A 182 14.41 9.01 0.26
N ARG A 183 14.05 9.73 1.33
CA ARG A 183 13.09 9.27 2.35
C ARG A 183 12.14 10.40 2.72
N LEU A 184 10.89 10.05 3.00
CA LEU A 184 9.93 10.97 3.60
C LEU A 184 10.24 11.13 5.08
N LEU A 185 10.24 12.38 5.55
CA LEU A 185 10.34 12.71 6.97
C LEU A 185 8.95 12.80 7.65
N THR A 186 7.87 12.73 6.87
CA THR A 186 6.48 12.78 7.37
C THR A 186 5.95 11.39 7.72
N SER A 187 5.02 11.32 8.67
CA SER A 187 4.53 10.06 9.27
C SER A 187 3.31 9.44 8.56
N THR A 188 2.85 10.01 7.46
CA THR A 188 1.65 9.55 6.74
C THR A 188 1.94 9.35 5.25
N PRO A 189 2.67 8.30 4.87
CA PRO A 189 2.72 7.87 3.49
C PRO A 189 1.56 6.93 3.23
N LYS A 190 0.78 7.26 2.21
CA LYS A 190 0.09 6.27 1.39
C LYS A 190 0.90 6.22 0.07
N ILE A 191 0.91 5.17 -0.75
CA ILE A 191 1.84 5.07 -1.89
C ILE A 191 1.19 4.46 -3.14
N MET A 192 1.13 5.22 -4.23
CA MET A 192 0.80 4.83 -5.62
C MET A 192 1.50 5.78 -6.61
N SER A 193 1.27 5.65 -7.93
CA SER A 193 1.98 6.42 -8.96
C SER A 193 1.09 6.77 -10.15
N LYS A 194 1.08 8.05 -10.57
CA LYS A 194 0.77 8.49 -11.95
C LYS A 194 1.94 9.32 -12.51
N GLY A 195 2.22 9.14 -13.79
CA GLY A 195 3.45 9.60 -14.44
C GLY A 195 3.32 10.93 -15.17
N ALA A 196 3.93 11.98 -14.61
CA ALA A 196 4.36 13.21 -15.29
C ALA A 196 5.50 13.87 -14.49
N ILE A 197 6.43 14.57 -15.16
CA ILE A 197 7.48 15.35 -14.47
C ILE A 197 6.89 16.72 -14.12
N LEU A 198 6.69 16.98 -12.84
CA LEU A 198 6.00 18.20 -12.36
C LEU A 198 6.98 19.28 -11.87
N THR A 199 8.17 18.90 -11.40
CA THR A 199 9.18 19.86 -10.89
C THR A 199 10.58 19.27 -11.03
N ARG A 200 11.57 20.15 -11.26
CA ARG A 200 13.00 19.81 -11.28
C ARG A 200 13.79 20.76 -10.38
N GLY A 201 14.74 20.21 -9.62
CA GLY A 201 15.68 20.97 -8.81
C GLY A 201 17.08 20.35 -8.87
N GLU A 202 18.07 21.13 -8.48
CA GLU A 202 19.48 20.70 -8.39
C GLU A 202 20.07 21.20 -7.07
N PHE A 203 20.91 20.38 -6.45
CA PHE A 203 21.55 20.69 -5.18
C PHE A 203 23.05 20.43 -5.25
N ASP A 204 23.85 21.38 -4.79
CA ASP A 204 25.28 21.11 -4.52
C ASP A 204 25.40 20.30 -3.23
N MET A 205 26.00 19.11 -3.36
CA MET A 205 26.24 18.14 -2.29
C MET A 205 27.75 17.93 -2.01
N ARG A 206 28.65 18.74 -2.57
CA ARG A 206 30.12 18.54 -2.43
C ARG A 206 30.61 18.54 -0.98
N SER A 207 29.94 19.28 -0.09
CA SER A 207 30.33 19.41 1.33
C SER A 207 29.35 18.75 2.30
N GLN A 208 28.36 17.98 1.82
CA GLN A 208 27.30 17.39 2.63
C GLN A 208 26.91 16.00 2.13
N THR A 209 26.63 15.07 3.03
CA THR A 209 26.15 13.72 2.68
C THR A 209 24.62 13.60 2.73
N THR A 210 23.96 14.51 3.43
CA THR A 210 22.50 14.52 3.63
C THR A 210 21.97 15.93 3.45
N ARG A 211 20.83 16.06 2.77
CA ARG A 211 20.11 17.33 2.62
C ARG A 211 18.61 17.09 2.68
N SER A 212 17.91 17.95 3.40
CA SER A 212 16.45 17.98 3.44
C SER A 212 15.93 19.13 2.58
N PHE A 213 14.80 18.90 1.92
CA PHE A 213 14.07 19.91 1.18
C PHE A 213 12.58 19.73 1.42
N THR A 214 11.82 20.80 1.21
CA THR A 214 10.36 20.79 1.34
C THR A 214 9.76 20.99 -0.04
N LEU A 215 8.77 20.16 -0.38
CA LEU A 215 7.96 20.35 -1.56
C LEU A 215 6.61 20.95 -1.12
N PRO A 216 6.16 22.06 -1.72
CA PRO A 216 4.80 22.55 -1.48
C PRO A 216 3.83 21.52 -2.06
N MET A 217 2.89 21.02 -1.26
CA MET A 217 1.88 20.08 -1.74
C MET A 217 0.92 20.81 -2.70
N LEU A 218 1.02 20.52 -3.99
CA LEU A 218 0.16 21.08 -5.04
C LEU A 218 -0.88 20.02 -5.47
N HIS A 219 -2.03 20.48 -5.96
CA HIS A 219 -3.08 19.58 -6.46
C HIS A 219 -2.59 18.68 -7.60
N ASP A 220 -1.62 19.15 -8.40
CA ASP A 220 -0.95 18.39 -9.47
C ASP A 220 -0.27 17.11 -9.01
N TYR A 221 0.08 17.01 -7.72
CA TYR A 221 0.71 15.80 -7.16
C TYR A 221 -0.32 14.71 -6.81
N SER A 222 -1.61 15.04 -6.87
CA SER A 222 -2.71 14.14 -6.58
C SER A 222 -2.97 13.17 -7.73
N PRO A 223 -3.37 11.91 -7.46
CA PRO A 223 -3.51 11.26 -6.15
C PRO A 223 -2.17 10.70 -5.63
N SER A 224 -1.10 10.79 -6.43
CA SER A 224 0.19 10.22 -6.10
C SER A 224 1.32 10.81 -6.94
N ALA A 225 2.52 10.86 -6.36
CA ALA A 225 3.71 11.44 -6.95
C ALA A 225 4.96 10.56 -6.74
N ARG A 226 5.95 10.75 -7.62
CA ARG A 226 7.23 10.04 -7.59
C ARG A 226 8.38 11.04 -7.60
N ILE A 227 9.26 10.98 -6.60
CA ILE A 227 10.53 11.70 -6.59
C ILE A 227 11.59 10.78 -7.17
N VAL A 228 12.39 11.27 -8.10
CA VAL A 228 13.60 10.61 -8.58
C VAL A 228 14.79 11.51 -8.29
N VAL A 229 15.78 10.98 -7.58
CA VAL A 229 17.07 11.66 -7.33
C VAL A 229 18.17 10.89 -8.02
N HIS A 230 19.15 11.59 -8.57
CA HIS A 230 20.34 10.96 -9.15
C HIS A 230 21.55 11.87 -9.06
N PHE A 231 22.73 11.28 -9.15
CA PHE A 231 23.97 12.00 -9.41
C PHE A 231 24.88 11.16 -10.30
N VAL A 232 25.82 11.82 -10.99
CA VAL A 232 26.79 11.17 -11.87
C VAL A 232 28.15 11.17 -11.18
N ARG A 233 28.73 9.98 -11.03
CA ARG A 233 30.08 9.81 -10.48
C ARG A 233 31.15 10.21 -11.50
N THR A 234 32.38 10.42 -11.03
CA THR A 234 33.51 10.80 -11.89
C THR A 234 33.91 9.73 -12.90
N ASP A 235 33.56 8.48 -12.64
CA ASP A 235 33.73 7.32 -13.52
C ASP A 235 32.58 7.15 -14.54
N GLY A 236 31.57 8.03 -14.50
CA GLY A 236 30.41 8.00 -15.40
C GLY A 236 29.25 7.13 -14.92
N GLU A 237 29.35 6.43 -13.79
CA GLU A 237 28.22 5.71 -13.21
C GLU A 237 27.12 6.67 -12.76
N ILE A 238 25.87 6.35 -13.11
CA ILE A 238 24.69 7.08 -12.64
C ILE A 238 24.13 6.34 -11.43
N VAL A 239 24.14 7.00 -10.27
CA VAL A 239 23.57 6.47 -9.04
C VAL A 239 22.24 7.18 -8.81
N ALA A 240 21.15 6.41 -8.72
CA ALA A 240 19.79 6.95 -8.61
C ALA A 240 18.96 6.27 -7.52
N ASP A 241 17.95 6.98 -7.05
CA ASP A 241 16.88 6.45 -6.21
C ASP A 241 15.54 7.05 -6.58
N ALA A 242 14.47 6.33 -6.25
CA ALA A 242 13.13 6.83 -6.41
C ALA A 242 12.24 6.52 -5.20
N LEU A 243 11.32 7.43 -4.91
CA LEU A 243 10.33 7.29 -3.86
C LEU A 243 8.96 7.66 -4.39
N ASN A 244 8.02 6.71 -4.29
CA ASN A 244 6.61 6.94 -4.58
C ASN A 244 5.90 7.33 -3.29
N PHE A 245 4.93 8.23 -3.37
CA PHE A 245 4.08 8.64 -2.25
C PHE A 245 2.75 9.18 -2.76
N ASP A 246 1.70 8.98 -1.98
CA ASP A 246 0.36 9.45 -2.23
C ASP A 246 0.20 10.87 -1.73
N VAL A 247 -0.71 11.53 -2.41
CA VAL A 247 -1.15 12.86 -2.11
C VAL A 247 -2.65 12.80 -1.97
N ASP A 248 -3.20 13.49 -0.98
CA ASP A 248 -4.65 13.55 -0.80
C ASP A 248 -5.34 13.96 -2.11
N ILE A 249 -6.55 13.47 -2.31
CA ILE A 249 -7.32 13.81 -3.50
C ILE A 249 -7.70 15.28 -3.41
N PHE A 250 -7.00 16.12 -4.18
CA PHE A 250 -7.31 17.53 -4.32
C PHE A 250 -8.18 17.70 -5.54
N ILE A 251 -9.36 18.28 -5.34
CA ILE A 251 -10.22 18.73 -6.43
C ILE A 251 -9.90 20.22 -6.59
N GLU A 252 -9.26 20.58 -7.70
CA GLU A 252 -8.84 21.98 -7.96
C GLU A 252 -10.04 22.93 -7.92
N ASN A 253 -11.16 22.53 -8.53
CA ASN A 253 -12.40 23.30 -8.56
C ASN A 253 -13.43 22.74 -7.58
N GLU A 254 -13.54 23.34 -6.40
CA GLU A 254 -14.50 22.93 -5.38
C GLU A 254 -15.94 23.30 -5.78
N VAL A 255 -16.73 22.29 -6.14
CA VAL A 255 -18.17 22.45 -6.40
C VAL A 255 -18.96 22.17 -5.12
N SER A 256 -19.79 23.13 -4.71
CA SER A 256 -20.72 22.94 -3.59
C SER A 256 -22.17 23.22 -3.98
N ILE A 257 -23.07 22.41 -3.42
CA ILE A 257 -24.51 22.44 -3.70
C ILE A 257 -25.28 22.68 -2.40
N LEU A 258 -26.25 23.59 -2.44
CA LEU A 258 -27.09 23.93 -1.30
C LEU A 258 -28.54 24.05 -1.74
N PHE A 259 -29.40 23.23 -1.14
CA PHE A 259 -30.84 23.39 -1.28
C PHE A 259 -31.38 24.33 -0.21
N ASN A 260 -32.36 25.16 -0.59
CA ASN A 260 -33.04 26.04 0.36
C ASN A 260 -33.90 25.27 1.39
N LYS A 261 -34.25 24.01 1.12
CA LYS A 261 -35.11 23.17 1.96
C LYS A 261 -34.56 21.75 2.03
N LYS A 262 -34.77 21.07 3.17
CA LYS A 262 -34.40 19.65 3.37
C LYS A 262 -35.48 18.68 2.90
N THR A 263 -36.75 19.13 2.88
CA THR A 263 -37.91 18.36 2.46
C THR A 263 -38.84 19.27 1.64
N ALA A 264 -39.55 18.68 0.68
CA ALA A 264 -40.48 19.37 -0.20
C ALA A 264 -41.65 18.44 -0.55
N LYS A 265 -42.83 19.01 -0.78
CA LYS A 265 -43.99 18.26 -1.30
C LYS A 265 -43.87 18.07 -2.82
N PRO A 266 -44.55 17.06 -3.40
CA PRO A 266 -44.64 16.94 -4.86
C PRO A 266 -45.13 18.25 -5.50
N GLY A 267 -44.41 18.72 -6.53
CA GLY A 267 -44.70 19.97 -7.23
C GLY A 267 -44.29 21.25 -6.50
N GLU A 268 -43.72 21.16 -5.29
CA GLU A 268 -43.24 22.34 -4.56
C GLU A 268 -41.94 22.88 -5.18
N HIS A 269 -41.85 24.20 -5.33
CA HIS A 269 -40.65 24.85 -5.83
C HIS A 269 -39.51 24.79 -4.80
N ILE A 270 -38.37 24.28 -5.24
CA ILE A 270 -37.09 24.27 -4.51
C ILE A 270 -36.06 25.13 -5.26
N SER A 271 -35.11 25.66 -4.52
CA SER A 271 -33.99 26.43 -5.11
C SER A 271 -32.69 25.72 -4.78
N LEU A 272 -31.91 25.45 -5.83
CA LEU A 272 -30.57 24.92 -5.75
C LEU A 272 -29.58 26.06 -5.96
N LYS A 273 -28.67 26.26 -5.00
CA LYS A 273 -27.56 27.18 -5.10
C LYS A 273 -26.28 26.39 -5.37
N LEU A 274 -25.62 26.71 -6.47
CA LEU A 274 -24.35 26.14 -6.89
C LEU A 274 -23.24 27.16 -6.68
N LYS A 275 -22.08 26.72 -6.20
CA LYS A 275 -20.86 27.51 -6.14
C LYS A 275 -19.73 26.67 -6.73
N ALA A 276 -19.00 27.26 -7.67
CA ALA A 276 -17.84 26.72 -8.36
C ALA A 276 -16.95 27.90 -8.81
N ASP A 277 -15.77 27.61 -9.34
CA ASP A 277 -14.85 28.65 -9.80
C ASP A 277 -15.39 29.40 -11.04
N PRO A 278 -15.00 30.68 -11.24
CA PRO A 278 -15.44 31.46 -12.39
C PRO A 278 -15.09 30.78 -13.73
N GLY A 279 -16.06 30.74 -14.64
CA GLY A 279 -15.88 30.12 -15.96
C GLY A 279 -16.09 28.60 -16.00
N SER A 280 -16.48 27.98 -14.88
CA SER A 280 -16.79 26.55 -14.83
C SER A 280 -18.09 26.20 -15.55
N ASP A 281 -18.07 25.09 -16.32
CA ASP A 281 -19.28 24.43 -16.81
C ASP A 281 -19.78 23.43 -15.77
N VAL A 282 -20.96 23.70 -15.19
CA VAL A 282 -21.55 22.84 -14.15
C VAL A 282 -22.74 22.08 -14.71
N ASN A 283 -22.61 20.76 -14.79
CA ASN A 283 -23.68 19.86 -15.21
C ASN A 283 -24.34 19.22 -13.99
N VAL A 284 -25.67 19.25 -13.93
CA VAL A 284 -26.44 18.71 -12.80
C VAL A 284 -27.32 17.57 -13.27
N LEU A 285 -27.27 16.45 -12.56
CA LEU A 285 -28.13 15.29 -12.77
C LEU A 285 -28.96 15.05 -11.50
N ALA A 286 -30.28 14.96 -11.65
CA ALA A 286 -31.18 14.56 -10.59
C ALA A 286 -31.62 13.10 -10.83
N ILE A 287 -31.41 12.24 -9.83
CA ILE A 287 -31.72 10.81 -9.90
C ILE A 287 -32.68 10.47 -8.76
N ASP A 288 -33.68 9.64 -9.04
CA ASP A 288 -34.51 9.04 -7.99
C ASP A 288 -33.67 8.06 -7.16
N LYS A 289 -33.74 8.15 -5.84
CA LYS A 289 -33.01 7.25 -4.93
C LYS A 289 -33.32 5.78 -5.16
N ALA A 290 -34.52 5.44 -5.63
CA ALA A 290 -34.89 4.07 -5.92
C ALA A 290 -34.05 3.46 -7.07
N VAL A 291 -33.60 4.28 -8.03
CA VAL A 291 -32.75 3.82 -9.14
C VAL A 291 -31.36 3.39 -8.65
N LEU A 292 -30.83 4.03 -7.60
CA LEU A 292 -29.56 3.66 -6.98
C LEU A 292 -29.62 2.27 -6.31
N LEU A 293 -30.81 1.78 -5.97
CA LEU A 293 -31.00 0.44 -5.40
C LEU A 293 -31.00 -0.67 -6.47
N LEU A 294 -31.34 -0.34 -7.72
CA LEU A 294 -31.45 -1.29 -8.82
C LEU A 294 -30.09 -1.59 -9.48
N LYS A 295 -29.23 -0.57 -9.60
CA LYS A 295 -27.87 -0.73 -10.15
C LYS A 295 -26.95 0.37 -9.62
N SER A 296 -26.00 -0.01 -8.78
CA SER A 296 -24.88 0.84 -8.39
C SER A 296 -23.72 0.72 -9.40
N GLY A 297 -22.81 1.69 -9.42
CA GLY A 297 -21.56 1.62 -10.20
C GLY A 297 -21.45 2.54 -11.42
N ASN A 298 -22.47 3.35 -11.71
CA ASN A 298 -22.39 4.41 -12.74
C ASN A 298 -22.07 5.80 -12.15
N ASP A 299 -21.88 5.91 -10.84
CA ASP A 299 -21.54 7.16 -10.19
C ASP A 299 -20.08 7.52 -10.48
N ILE A 300 -19.82 8.79 -10.80
CA ILE A 300 -18.46 9.31 -10.93
C ILE A 300 -18.04 9.88 -9.58
N THR A 301 -17.00 9.32 -8.98
CA THR A 301 -16.43 9.82 -7.73
C THR A 301 -15.08 10.48 -7.98
N PRO A 302 -14.60 11.39 -7.10
CA PRO A 302 -13.27 12.00 -7.25
C PRO A 302 -12.14 10.98 -7.40
N LYS A 303 -12.26 9.82 -6.74
CA LYS A 303 -11.32 8.69 -6.85
C LYS A 303 -11.26 8.05 -8.24
N MET A 304 -12.31 8.18 -9.05
CA MET A 304 -12.39 7.59 -10.38
C MET A 304 -11.85 8.50 -11.48
N VAL A 305 -11.75 9.81 -11.20
CA VAL A 305 -11.30 10.81 -12.18
C VAL A 305 -9.83 11.14 -12.00
N ASN A 306 -9.32 11.10 -10.76
CA ASN A 306 -7.91 11.41 -10.43
C ASN A 306 -6.96 10.22 -10.47
#